data_AF-A0A292SFM4-F1
#
_entry.id   AF-A0A292SFM4-F1
#
_cell.length_a   1.000
_cell.length_b   1.000
_cell.length_c   1.000
_cell.angle_alpha   90.00
_cell.angle_beta   90.00
_cell.angle_gamma   90.00
#
_symmetry.space_group_name_H-M   'P 1'
#
loop_
_entity.id
_entity.type
_entity.pdbx_description
1 polymer ?
#
loop_
_entity_poly.entity_id
_entity_poly.type
_entity_poly.pdbx_seq_one_letter_code
_entity_poly.pdbx_strand_id
1 'polypeptide(L)'
;MALVIIFMQWCMEKFGLRPHNSYEPCHFDYKIELKKWSKLIIVFSLIALIPFNCNAIYFIAPPLIVTFAEFANAKSPLRKCPIRIFWILVLASASGTILREVLNMYLHLPLALCAAIACMILFATFERAHTLFPPAGAILLIPMILRLEDLRYFPFEVAVGAAILIPAAMLLFREKKITL
;
A
#
# COMPACT_ATOMS: atom_id res chain seq x y z
N MET A 1 -13.79 -17.22 6.87
CA MET A 1 -12.52 -16.47 6.98
C MET A 1 -12.14 -16.18 8.44
N ALA A 2 -13.00 -15.52 9.24
CA ALA A 2 -12.67 -15.18 10.64
C ALA A 2 -12.28 -16.39 11.52
N LEU A 3 -13.04 -17.50 11.45
CA LEU A 3 -12.72 -18.72 12.22
C LEU A 3 -11.37 -19.33 11.85
N VAL A 4 -11.00 -19.30 10.56
CA VAL A 4 -9.69 -19.79 10.09
C VAL A 4 -8.57 -18.93 10.64
N ILE A 5 -8.75 -17.61 10.67
CA ILE A 5 -7.77 -16.67 11.23
C ILE A 5 -7.60 -16.91 12.73
N ILE A 6 -8.70 -17.05 13.48
CA ILE A 6 -8.67 -17.32 14.92
C ILE A 6 -7.96 -18.64 15.20
N PHE A 7 -8.29 -19.69 14.45
CA PHE A 7 -7.65 -21.00 14.58
C PHE A 7 -6.14 -20.93 14.30
N MET A 8 -5.73 -20.21 13.26
CA MET A 8 -4.32 -20.07 12.88
C MET A 8 -3.54 -19.24 13.92
N GLN A 9 -4.14 -18.16 14.44
CA GLN A 9 -3.55 -17.36 15.52
C GLN A 9 -3.39 -18.18 16.80
N TRP A 10 -4.42 -18.94 17.18
CA TRP A 10 -4.36 -19.85 18.32
C TRP A 10 -3.26 -20.89 18.16
N CYS A 11 -3.11 -21.45 16.96
CA CYS A 11 -2.06 -22.41 16.65
C CYS A 11 -0.67 -21.75 16.80
N MET A 12 -0.46 -20.56 16.25
CA MET A 12 0.80 -19.83 16.34
C MET A 12 1.18 -19.42 17.78
N GLU A 13 0.19 -19.05 18.59
CA GLU A 13 0.38 -18.76 20.03
C GLU A 13 0.79 -20.03 20.79
N LYS A 14 0.15 -21.17 20.48
CA LYS A 14 0.50 -22.47 21.08
C LYS A 14 1.90 -22.94 20.71
N PHE A 15 2.36 -22.66 19.50
CA PHE A 15 3.72 -22.98 19.04
C PHE A 15 4.78 -21.94 19.43
N GLY A 16 4.42 -20.89 20.19
CA GLY A 16 5.37 -19.86 20.63
C GLY A 16 5.92 -18.97 19.51
N LEU A 17 5.33 -19.04 18.32
CA LEU A 17 5.73 -18.24 17.15
C LEU A 17 5.21 -16.79 17.24
N ARG A 18 4.27 -16.51 18.15
CA ARG A 18 3.67 -15.20 18.34
C ARG A 18 3.45 -14.91 19.83
N PRO A 19 3.84 -13.73 20.35
CA PRO A 19 3.53 -13.33 21.71
C PRO A 19 2.02 -13.09 21.87
N HIS A 20 1.49 -13.45 23.04
CA HIS A 20 0.09 -13.19 23.38
C HIS A 20 -0.18 -11.68 23.41
N ASN A 21 -1.10 -11.20 22.58
CA ASN A 21 -1.33 -9.78 22.40
C ASN A 21 -2.35 -9.28 23.43
N SER A 22 -1.87 -8.70 24.54
CA SER A 22 -2.72 -8.09 25.55
C SER A 22 -3.56 -6.96 24.92
N TYR A 23 -4.87 -6.96 25.17
CA TYR A 23 -5.75 -5.93 24.67
C TYR A 23 -5.48 -4.60 25.36
N GLU A 24 -5.00 -3.60 24.62
CA GLU A 24 -4.95 -2.21 25.07
C GLU A 24 -6.20 -1.47 24.55
N PRO A 25 -7.00 -0.84 25.43
CA PRO A 25 -8.20 -0.11 25.01
C PRO A 25 -7.83 1.08 24.13
N CYS A 26 -8.40 1.12 22.92
CA CYS A 26 -8.16 2.21 21.98
C CYS A 26 -9.06 3.40 22.33
N HIS A 27 -8.47 4.52 22.75
CA HIS A 27 -9.21 5.77 22.98
C HIS A 27 -9.61 6.39 21.64
N PHE A 28 -10.89 6.25 21.26
CA PHE A 28 -11.42 6.72 19.98
C PHE A 28 -12.23 8.01 20.16
N ASP A 29 -11.62 9.15 19.81
CA ASP A 29 -12.29 10.45 19.86
C ASP A 29 -13.07 10.71 18.56
N TYR A 30 -14.37 10.40 18.58
CA TYR A 30 -15.25 10.47 17.41
C TYR A 30 -15.19 11.81 16.65
N LYS A 31 -15.12 12.94 17.38
CA LYS A 31 -15.11 14.28 16.76
C LYS A 31 -13.81 14.57 16.01
N ILE A 32 -12.68 14.10 16.54
CA ILE A 32 -11.35 14.31 15.95
C ILE A 32 -11.19 13.43 14.72
N GLU A 33 -11.56 12.15 14.83
CA GLU A 33 -11.50 11.21 13.71
C GLU A 33 -12.46 11.62 12.59
N LEU A 34 -13.70 12.04 12.90
CA LEU A 34 -14.64 12.51 11.88
C LEU A 34 -14.09 13.71 11.08
N LYS A 35 -13.44 14.67 11.75
CA LYS A 35 -12.83 15.83 11.09
C LYS A 35 -11.63 15.44 10.22
N LYS A 36 -10.86 14.45 10.66
CA LYS A 36 -9.72 13.91 9.89
C LYS A 36 -10.22 13.20 8.63
N TRP A 37 -11.21 12.31 8.78
CA TRP A 37 -11.77 11.55 7.66
C TRP A 37 -12.53 12.42 6.67
N SER A 38 -13.29 13.42 7.13
CA SER A 38 -13.96 14.35 6.22
C SER A 38 -12.96 15.13 5.36
N LYS A 39 -11.88 15.63 5.98
CA LYS A 39 -10.80 16.29 5.24
C LYS A 39 -10.11 15.34 4.26
N LEU A 40 -9.89 14.08 4.65
CA LEU A 40 -9.27 13.06 3.80
C LEU A 40 -10.12 12.81 2.55
N ILE A 41 -11.42 12.61 2.72
CA ILE A 41 -12.37 12.39 1.62
C ILE A 41 -12.38 13.60 0.68
N ILE A 42 -12.51 14.82 1.19
CA ILE A 42 -12.56 16.03 0.36
C ILE A 42 -11.27 16.19 -0.47
N VAL A 43 -10.11 16.06 0.17
CA VAL A 43 -8.82 16.20 -0.51
C VAL A 43 -8.63 15.12 -1.56
N PHE A 44 -8.93 13.86 -1.21
CA PHE A 44 -8.82 12.76 -2.13
C PHE A 44 -9.76 12.92 -3.33
N SER A 45 -11.01 13.33 -3.10
CA SER A 45 -11.97 13.60 -4.17
C SER A 45 -11.48 14.68 -5.13
N LEU A 46 -10.89 15.77 -4.63
CA LEU A 46 -10.32 16.82 -5.50
C LEU A 46 -9.17 16.30 -6.37
N ILE A 47 -8.27 15.51 -5.78
CA ILE A 47 -7.15 14.91 -6.52
C ILE A 47 -7.67 13.89 -7.55
N ALA A 48 -8.70 13.12 -7.21
CA ALA A 48 -9.27 12.08 -8.05
C ALA A 48 -10.00 12.62 -9.31
N LEU A 49 -10.34 13.91 -9.37
CA LEU A 49 -10.93 14.53 -10.58
C LEU A 49 -9.97 14.50 -11.78
N ILE A 50 -8.66 14.66 -11.53
CA ILE A 50 -7.63 14.68 -12.57
C ILE A 50 -7.53 13.31 -13.30
N PRO A 51 -7.26 12.19 -12.60
CA PRO A 51 -7.16 10.88 -13.24
C PRO A 51 -8.49 10.41 -13.85
N PHE A 52 -9.63 10.83 -13.31
CA PHE A 52 -10.94 10.53 -13.88
C PHE A 52 -11.11 11.14 -15.27
N ASN A 53 -10.61 12.36 -15.49
CA ASN A 53 -10.64 13.01 -16.80
C ASN A 53 -9.61 12.42 -17.77
N CYS A 54 -8.48 11.94 -17.27
CA CYS A 54 -7.39 11.37 -18.08
C CYS A 54 -7.55 9.86 -18.37
N ASN A 55 -8.61 9.20 -17.88
CA ASN A 55 -8.79 7.73 -17.92
C ASN A 55 -7.62 6.94 -17.28
N ALA A 56 -6.90 7.53 -16.32
CA ALA A 56 -5.77 6.91 -15.63
C ALA A 56 -6.23 6.20 -14.35
N ILE A 57 -6.84 5.04 -14.48
CA ILE A 57 -7.54 4.34 -13.40
C ILE A 57 -6.57 3.88 -12.30
N TYR A 58 -5.32 3.54 -12.65
CA TYR A 58 -4.34 2.99 -11.70
C TYR A 58 -3.63 4.08 -10.89
N PHE A 59 -3.76 5.35 -11.28
CA PHE A 59 -3.33 6.50 -10.50
C PHE A 59 -4.03 6.56 -9.12
N ILE A 60 -5.28 6.09 -9.04
CA ILE A 60 -6.08 5.97 -7.80
C ILE A 60 -6.29 4.50 -7.39
N ALA A 61 -5.32 3.63 -7.69
CA ALA A 61 -5.40 2.24 -7.27
C ALA A 61 -5.61 2.13 -5.75
N PRO A 62 -6.41 1.16 -5.25
CA PRO A 62 -6.70 1.03 -3.82
C PRO A 62 -5.46 1.09 -2.90
N PRO A 63 -4.30 0.48 -3.24
CA PRO A 63 -3.10 0.59 -2.43
C PRO A 63 -2.52 2.02 -2.33
N LEU A 64 -2.67 2.84 -3.36
CA LEU A 64 -2.25 4.25 -3.31
C LEU A 64 -3.17 5.09 -2.42
N ILE A 65 -4.47 4.76 -2.39
CA ILE A 65 -5.43 5.39 -1.45
C ILE A 65 -5.06 5.01 -0.02
N VAL A 66 -4.73 3.74 0.24
CA VAL A 66 -4.27 3.29 1.56
C VAL A 66 -2.95 3.97 1.93
N THR A 67 -2.02 4.10 0.99
CA THR A 67 -0.79 4.88 1.19
C THR A 67 -1.10 6.33 1.57
N PHE A 68 -2.01 6.99 0.85
CA PHE A 68 -2.43 8.35 1.17
C PHE A 68 -3.01 8.46 2.58
N ALA A 69 -3.89 7.53 2.97
CA ALA A 69 -4.47 7.49 4.32
C ALA A 69 -3.42 7.25 5.42
N GLU A 70 -2.45 6.37 5.17
CA GLU A 70 -1.32 6.12 6.06
C GLU A 70 -0.44 7.37 6.25
N PHE A 71 -0.16 8.10 5.17
CA PHE A 71 0.58 9.37 5.24
C PHE A 71 -0.24 10.54 5.78
N ALA A 72 -1.57 10.47 5.75
CA ALA A 72 -2.44 11.44 6.42
C ALA A 72 -2.43 11.27 7.94
N ASN A 73 -2.01 10.10 8.45
CA ASN A 73 -1.81 9.89 9.88
C ASN A 73 -0.45 10.46 10.32
N ALA A 74 -0.49 11.53 11.13
CA ALA A 74 0.72 12.21 11.57
C ALA A 74 1.66 11.35 12.42
N LYS A 75 1.11 10.37 13.14
CA LYS A 75 1.86 9.45 14.00
C LYS A 75 2.51 8.29 13.23
N SER A 76 2.23 8.16 11.93
CA SER A 76 2.73 7.03 11.15
C SER A 76 4.26 7.10 11.00
N PRO A 77 5.00 5.99 11.28
CA PRO A 77 6.45 5.94 11.12
C PRO A 77 6.88 6.14 9.66
N LEU A 78 5.97 5.91 8.70
CA LEU A 78 6.19 6.05 7.27
C LEU A 78 6.49 7.50 6.84
N ARG A 79 6.00 8.48 7.61
CA ARG A 79 6.27 9.91 7.37
C ARG A 79 7.74 10.30 7.55
N LYS A 80 8.52 9.50 8.28
CA LYS A 80 9.95 9.80 8.50
C LYS A 80 10.77 9.60 7.23
N CYS A 81 10.32 8.76 6.31
CA CYS A 81 11.08 8.40 5.11
C CYS A 81 10.17 8.35 3.85
N PRO A 82 9.51 9.47 3.47
CA PRO A 82 8.55 9.49 2.37
C PRO A 82 9.17 9.13 1.02
N ILE A 83 10.40 9.58 0.78
CA ILE A 83 11.16 9.30 -0.45
C ILE A 83 11.47 7.81 -0.57
N ARG A 84 11.79 7.14 0.56
CA ARG A 84 12.03 5.69 0.57
C ARG A 84 10.75 4.93 0.22
N ILE A 85 9.61 5.33 0.77
CA ILE A 85 8.32 4.68 0.47
C ILE A 85 7.92 4.90 -0.99
N PHE A 86 8.14 6.09 -1.54
CA PHE A 86 7.94 6.36 -2.96
C PHE A 86 8.72 5.37 -3.83
N TRP A 87 10.03 5.22 -3.59
CA TRP A 87 10.85 4.28 -4.34
C TRP A 87 10.42 2.83 -4.16
N ILE A 88 10.01 2.42 -2.95
CA ILE A 88 9.49 1.07 -2.72
C ILE A 88 8.24 0.82 -3.57
N LEU A 89 7.32 1.78 -3.69
CA LEU A 89 6.11 1.63 -4.50
C LEU A 89 6.41 1.54 -6.00
N VAL A 90 7.32 2.37 -6.50
CA VAL A 90 7.74 2.37 -7.91
C VAL A 90 8.51 1.09 -8.26
N LEU A 91 9.42 0.65 -7.38
CA LEU A 91 10.15 -0.60 -7.58
C LEU A 91 9.24 -1.82 -7.45
N ALA A 92 8.23 -1.78 -6.57
CA ALA A 92 7.21 -2.81 -6.45
C ALA A 92 6.37 -2.93 -7.74
N SER A 93 5.89 -1.82 -8.30
CA SER A 93 5.10 -1.85 -9.53
C SER A 93 5.94 -2.29 -10.73
N ALA A 94 7.17 -1.79 -10.84
CA ALA A 94 8.10 -2.18 -11.90
C ALA A 94 8.49 -3.66 -11.80
N SER A 95 8.88 -4.14 -10.62
CA SER A 95 9.24 -5.56 -10.43
C SER A 95 8.08 -6.49 -10.70
N GLY A 96 6.86 -6.20 -10.21
CA GLY A 96 5.67 -7.00 -10.50
C GLY A 96 5.35 -7.06 -11.99
N THR A 97 5.54 -5.93 -12.69
CA THR A 97 5.35 -5.81 -14.14
C THR A 97 6.37 -6.64 -14.91
N ILE A 98 7.66 -6.46 -14.62
CA ILE A 98 8.76 -7.19 -15.26
C ILE A 98 8.62 -8.69 -15.00
N LEU A 99 8.28 -9.08 -13.77
CA LEU A 99 8.11 -10.48 -13.40
C LEU A 99 6.97 -11.12 -14.20
N ARG A 100 5.86 -10.41 -14.37
CA ARG A 100 4.76 -10.89 -15.21
C ARG A 100 5.18 -10.99 -16.67
N GLU A 101 5.83 -9.97 -17.20
CA GLU A 101 6.25 -9.93 -18.60
C GLU A 101 7.22 -11.08 -18.89
N VAL A 102 8.27 -11.25 -18.08
CA VAL A 102 9.27 -12.33 -18.24
C VAL A 102 8.64 -13.71 -18.05
N LEU A 103 7.94 -13.95 -16.95
CA LEU A 103 7.46 -15.31 -16.63
C LEU A 103 6.26 -15.73 -17.46
N ASN A 104 5.30 -14.82 -17.70
CA ASN A 104 4.06 -15.17 -18.40
C ASN A 104 4.16 -14.95 -19.91
N MET A 105 4.78 -13.85 -20.37
CA MET A 105 4.86 -13.55 -21.81
C MET A 105 5.97 -14.34 -22.51
N TYR A 106 7.18 -14.41 -21.92
CA TYR A 106 8.32 -15.11 -22.54
C TYR A 106 8.39 -16.60 -22.18
N LEU A 107 8.14 -16.95 -20.93
CA LEU A 107 8.24 -18.34 -20.43
C LEU A 107 6.91 -19.11 -20.46
N HIS A 108 5.79 -18.46 -20.82
CA HIS A 108 4.44 -19.05 -20.88
C HIS A 108 4.00 -19.76 -19.59
N LEU A 109 4.52 -19.33 -18.43
CA LEU A 109 4.20 -19.94 -17.14
C LEU A 109 2.80 -19.53 -16.65
N PRO A 110 2.14 -20.38 -15.85
CA PRO A 110 0.85 -20.05 -15.26
C PRO A 110 0.98 -18.89 -14.26
N LEU A 111 -0.03 -18.01 -14.23
CA LEU A 111 -0.06 -16.80 -13.38
C LEU A 111 0.15 -17.13 -11.89
N ALA A 112 -0.32 -18.29 -11.42
CA ALA A 112 -0.15 -18.73 -10.04
C ALA A 112 1.32 -18.85 -9.64
N LEU A 113 2.18 -19.35 -10.55
CA LEU A 113 3.61 -19.48 -10.30
C LEU A 113 4.28 -18.11 -10.29
N CYS A 114 3.88 -17.22 -11.20
CA CYS A 114 4.36 -15.84 -11.23
C CYS A 114 4.05 -15.11 -9.92
N ALA A 115 2.82 -15.25 -9.42
CA ALA A 115 2.41 -14.67 -8.15
C ALA A 115 3.17 -15.28 -6.95
N ALA A 116 3.41 -16.59 -6.96
CA ALA A 116 4.20 -17.23 -5.91
C ALA A 116 5.63 -16.69 -5.85
N ILE A 117 6.30 -16.54 -7.00
CA ILE A 117 7.64 -15.95 -7.09
C ILE A 117 7.60 -14.48 -6.65
N ALA A 118 6.58 -13.73 -7.06
CA ALA A 118 6.37 -12.33 -6.67
C ALA A 118 6.27 -12.20 -5.15
N CYS A 119 5.48 -13.06 -4.52
CA CYS A 119 5.35 -13.15 -3.06
C CYS A 119 6.68 -13.49 -2.39
N MET A 120 7.47 -14.43 -2.91
CA MET A 120 8.77 -14.76 -2.34
C MET A 120 9.74 -13.56 -2.39
N ILE A 121 9.78 -12.84 -3.51
CA ILE A 121 10.58 -11.62 -3.66
C ILE A 121 10.11 -10.56 -2.65
N LEU A 122 8.80 -10.34 -2.56
CA LEU A 122 8.19 -9.39 -1.64
C LEU A 122 8.57 -9.71 -0.18
N PHE A 123 8.41 -10.96 0.27
CA PHE A 123 8.80 -11.35 1.63
C PHE A 123 10.29 -11.15 1.88
N ALA A 124 11.15 -11.55 0.95
CA ALA A 124 12.59 -11.34 1.07
C ALA A 124 12.96 -9.84 1.14
N THR A 125 12.27 -8.98 0.39
CA THR A 125 12.48 -7.52 0.46
C THR A 125 11.99 -6.93 1.77
N PHE A 126 10.87 -7.40 2.32
CA PHE A 126 10.37 -6.93 3.62
C PHE A 126 11.26 -7.35 4.78
N GLU A 127 11.79 -8.57 4.76
CA GLU A 127 12.76 -9.00 5.77
C GLU A 127 14.02 -8.12 5.75
N ARG A 128 14.57 -7.83 4.56
CA ARG A 128 15.74 -6.94 4.45
C ARG A 128 15.44 -5.48 4.80
N ALA A 129 14.26 -4.98 4.44
CA ALA A 129 13.90 -3.57 4.65
C ALA A 129 13.44 -3.27 6.09
N HIS A 130 13.17 -4.31 6.90
CA HIS A 130 12.58 -4.23 8.26
C HIS A 130 11.35 -3.30 8.36
N THR A 131 10.70 -3.02 7.23
CA THR A 131 9.60 -2.08 7.11
C THR A 131 8.46 -2.81 6.42
N LEU A 132 7.50 -3.29 7.21
CA LEU A 132 6.28 -3.88 6.69
C LEU A 132 5.41 -2.76 6.13
N PHE A 133 5.34 -2.66 4.80
CA PHE A 133 4.48 -1.70 4.12
C PHE A 133 3.48 -2.43 3.21
N PRO A 134 2.31 -2.83 3.75
CA PRO A 134 1.32 -3.62 3.02
C PRO A 134 0.91 -3.06 1.64
N PRO A 135 0.78 -1.73 1.45
CA PRO A 135 0.46 -1.18 0.14
C PRO A 135 1.46 -1.53 -0.96
N ALA A 136 2.77 -1.56 -0.66
CA ALA A 136 3.77 -1.97 -1.64
C ALA A 136 3.60 -3.42 -2.08
N GLY A 137 3.20 -4.29 -1.15
CA GLY A 137 2.92 -5.68 -1.48
C GLY A 137 1.74 -5.85 -2.42
N ALA A 138 0.67 -5.08 -2.19
CA ALA A 138 -0.47 -5.07 -3.09
C ALA A 138 -0.10 -4.52 -4.48
N ILE A 139 0.69 -3.44 -4.57
CA ILE A 139 1.17 -2.89 -5.84
C ILE A 139 1.99 -3.90 -6.63
N LEU A 140 2.85 -4.68 -5.96
CA LEU A 140 3.64 -5.73 -6.60
C LEU A 140 2.78 -6.84 -7.21
N LEU A 141 1.63 -7.13 -6.63
CA LEU A 141 0.72 -8.19 -7.07
C LEU A 141 -0.34 -7.73 -8.08
N ILE A 142 -0.69 -6.44 -8.11
CA ILE A 142 -1.65 -5.88 -9.08
C ILE A 142 -1.32 -6.30 -10.53
N PRO A 143 -0.05 -6.21 -11.00
CA PRO A 143 0.34 -6.68 -12.32
C PRO A 143 -0.16 -8.07 -12.65
N MET A 144 -0.26 -9.00 -11.70
CA MET A 144 -0.74 -10.37 -11.96
C MET A 144 -2.24 -10.44 -12.25
N ILE A 145 -3.01 -9.43 -11.88
CA ILE A 145 -4.48 -9.37 -12.06
C ILE A 145 -4.85 -8.50 -13.29
N LEU A 146 -3.98 -7.56 -13.66
CA LEU A 146 -4.25 -6.60 -14.75
C LEU A 146 -4.39 -7.26 -16.13
N ARG A 147 -4.94 -6.52 -17.08
CA ARG A 147 -4.83 -6.88 -18.51
C ARG A 147 -3.43 -6.56 -19.03
N LEU A 148 -3.01 -7.21 -20.11
CA LEU A 148 -1.68 -7.01 -20.71
C LEU A 148 -1.50 -5.61 -21.31
N GLU A 149 -2.58 -5.00 -21.81
CA GLU A 149 -2.59 -3.67 -22.42
C GLU A 149 -2.18 -2.57 -21.43
N ASP A 150 -2.67 -2.67 -20.19
CA ASP A 150 -2.42 -1.69 -19.12
C ASP A 150 -1.08 -1.90 -18.41
N LEU A 151 -0.47 -3.07 -18.60
CA LEU A 151 0.70 -3.51 -17.85
C LEU A 151 1.90 -2.56 -18.03
N ARG A 152 2.06 -2.00 -19.24
CA ARG A 152 3.17 -1.10 -19.56
C ARG A 152 3.01 0.30 -18.96
N TYR A 153 1.77 0.78 -18.81
CA TYR A 153 1.47 2.10 -18.25
C TYR A 153 1.36 2.07 -16.73
N PHE A 154 1.04 0.91 -16.16
CA PHE A 154 0.88 0.71 -14.71
C PHE A 154 2.02 1.29 -13.83
N PRO A 155 3.31 0.96 -14.04
CA PRO A 155 4.37 1.50 -13.17
C PRO A 155 4.49 3.02 -13.26
N PHE A 156 4.18 3.61 -14.42
CA PHE A 156 4.16 5.06 -14.61
C PHE A 156 2.98 5.70 -13.87
N GLU A 157 1.78 5.14 -13.98
CA GLU A 157 0.60 5.61 -13.23
C GLU A 157 0.82 5.53 -11.72
N VAL A 158 1.44 4.46 -11.23
CA VAL A 158 1.80 4.30 -9.81
C VAL A 158 2.80 5.37 -9.38
N ALA A 159 3.84 5.64 -10.20
CA ALA A 159 4.83 6.66 -9.89
C ALA A 159 4.19 8.05 -9.82
N VAL A 160 3.36 8.42 -10.79
CA VAL A 160 2.69 9.73 -10.83
C VAL A 160 1.67 9.85 -9.69
N GLY A 161 0.89 8.80 -9.41
CA GLY A 161 -0.04 8.73 -8.28
C GLY A 161 0.66 8.91 -6.94
N ALA A 162 1.74 8.16 -6.70
CA ALA A 162 2.53 8.28 -5.48
C ALA A 162 3.20 9.66 -5.35
N ALA A 163 3.71 10.21 -6.46
CA ALA A 163 4.35 11.53 -6.49
C ALA A 163 3.40 12.68 -6.14
N ILE A 164 2.09 12.53 -6.38
CA ILE A 164 1.09 13.54 -6.05
C ILE A 164 0.49 13.29 -4.66
N LEU A 165 0.07 12.05 -4.38
CA LEU A 165 -0.65 11.71 -3.15
C LEU A 165 0.23 11.82 -1.89
N ILE A 166 1.49 11.35 -1.93
CA ILE A 166 2.39 11.39 -0.77
C ILE A 166 2.63 12.84 -0.31
N PRO A 167 3.09 13.78 -1.16
CA PRO A 167 3.29 15.17 -0.72
C PRO A 167 1.98 15.87 -0.38
N ALA A 168 0.87 15.60 -1.10
CA ALA A 168 -0.43 16.15 -0.73
C ALA A 168 -0.84 15.76 0.69
N ALA A 169 -0.68 14.48 1.06
CA ALA A 169 -0.95 14.01 2.43
C ALA A 169 -0.04 14.68 3.47
N MET A 170 1.25 14.82 3.16
CA MET A 170 2.23 15.43 4.07
C MET A 170 1.95 16.92 4.32
N LEU A 171 1.65 17.68 3.26
CA LEU A 171 1.38 19.11 3.34
C LEU A 171 0.04 19.40 4.03
N LEU A 172 -1.00 18.65 3.70
CA LEU A 172 -2.35 18.93 4.18
C LEU A 172 -2.60 18.39 5.59
N PHE A 173 -1.96 17.28 5.99
CA PHE A 173 -2.16 16.65 7.31
C PHE A 173 -0.95 16.82 8.23
N ARG A 174 -0.30 17.98 8.20
CA ARG A 174 0.79 18.28 9.12
C ARG A 174 0.24 18.44 10.54
N GLU A 175 0.88 17.80 11.52
CA GLU A 175 0.54 18.00 12.93
C GLU A 175 0.73 19.49 13.25
N LYS A 176 -0.33 20.17 13.68
CA LYS A 176 -0.19 21.48 14.33
C LYS A 176 0.59 21.19 15.61
N LYS A 177 1.84 21.65 15.70
CA LYS A 177 2.52 21.76 16.99
C LYS A 177 1.58 22.57 17.88
N ILE A 178 0.97 21.91 18.86
CA ILE A 178 0.36 22.60 19.98
C ILE A 178 1.57 23.14 20.75
N THR A 179 1.94 24.39 20.46
CA THR A 179 2.79 25.17 21.37
C THR A 179 1.96 25.35 22.63
N LEU A 180 2.24 24.52 23.64
CA LEU A 180 1.94 24.81 25.04
C LEU A 180 2.80 25.99 25.49
#